data_AF-A0A938FEK5-F1
#
_entry.id   AF-A0A938FEK5-F1
#
_cell.length_a   1.000
_cell.length_b   1.000
_cell.length_c   1.000
_cell.angle_alpha   90.00
_cell.angle_beta   90.00
_cell.angle_gamma   90.00
#
_symmetry.space_group_name_H-M   'P 1'
#
loop_
_entity.id
_entity.type
_entity.pdbx_description
1 polymer ?
#
loop_
_entity_poly.entity_id
_entity_poly.type
_entity_poly.pdbx_seq_one_letter_code
_entity_poly.pdbx_strand_id
1 'polypeptide(L)'
;MRFRAVLLSVALVFGLISASEAVAPKAGAKCNKAGLVNTYKNYKYTCTKKSGKLVWGKGVLVKPVIPTQSQTPIATPSPSISETPTPSPTPSISVTPTPSPTPSPTPSYNEATFIFDDICQPDPFIPAKWSGMEERVNTNKTECSWPYRIVKKAMPISVPKTTLLENLQGIGECKILNNQNMLNVVLWPSRVVDFWNRYERHPSLNSVVQLIPIYAKDAPDKGGDPGVDYAPYTDFLKEWIDHASDGSGKLTVRSPNRYIEFPDKLVDYRLTHSRQQSIADNFRLAIEKWVVPKIDLTGANLAIIVLPPGSPTYLTEQVGLNQIQYGNGFVKLMIVPPFTLTAPISNAANFIHPAWWLHELHHVTAGLDDNDHESEKGLHWWGLMSYGANEMLGWQKWLLGLWGDNRISCVDATRGGTYWIAPSTYQTDKKKLIVLRSSTNKVVVIESMRAGGLNYKMPTWMEGALVYSFDSTITTSHSLPQVLKPSERALISPTWKGLNRKFINSDAALKQGESTTFDGYKISVVESGVFGDVVKVERIN
;
A
#
# COMPACT_ATOMS: atom_id res chain seq x y z
N MET A 1 23.39 -8.92 -63.41
CA MET A 1 22.14 -8.15 -63.25
C MET A 1 22.33 -7.09 -62.19
N ARG A 2 22.04 -5.82 -62.51
CA ARG A 2 22.22 -4.64 -61.66
C ARG A 2 21.08 -4.59 -60.62
N PHE A 3 21.39 -4.71 -59.34
CA PHE A 3 20.43 -4.45 -58.26
C PHE A 3 20.38 -2.95 -57.97
N ARG A 4 19.24 -2.31 -58.28
CA ARG A 4 18.94 -0.93 -57.88
C ARG A 4 18.43 -0.94 -56.45
N ALA A 5 19.18 -0.32 -55.54
CA ALA A 5 18.70 0.05 -54.22
C ALA A 5 17.77 1.26 -54.34
N VAL A 6 16.54 1.15 -53.82
CA VAL A 6 15.61 2.26 -53.64
C VAL A 6 15.60 2.57 -52.13
N LEU A 7 16.22 3.69 -51.75
CA LEU A 7 16.13 4.27 -50.41
C LEU A 7 14.92 5.21 -50.39
N LEU A 8 13.86 4.83 -49.66
CA LEU A 8 12.80 5.77 -49.27
C LEU A 8 13.16 6.39 -47.91
N SER A 9 13.54 7.66 -47.93
CA SER A 9 13.72 8.51 -46.76
C SER A 9 12.38 9.02 -46.25
N VAL A 10 11.91 8.47 -45.11
CA VAL A 10 10.79 9.04 -44.33
C VAL A 10 11.39 9.85 -43.19
N ALA A 11 11.41 11.17 -43.34
CA ALA A 11 11.76 12.09 -42.26
C ALA A 11 10.53 12.28 -41.34
N LEU A 12 10.57 11.67 -40.16
CA LEU A 12 9.55 11.81 -39.12
C LEU A 12 9.89 13.06 -38.27
N VAL A 13 9.14 14.14 -38.47
CA VAL A 13 9.25 15.36 -37.65
C VAL A 13 8.59 15.09 -36.29
N PHE A 14 9.42 14.82 -35.27
CA PHE A 14 8.99 14.82 -33.87
C PHE A 14 8.71 16.26 -33.42
N GLY A 15 7.43 16.64 -33.37
CA GLY A 15 6.99 17.84 -32.66
C GLY A 15 7.12 17.62 -31.15
N LEU A 16 8.09 18.27 -30.53
CA LEU A 16 8.20 18.39 -29.07
C LEU A 16 7.00 19.20 -28.55
N ILE A 17 5.95 18.52 -28.09
CA ILE A 17 4.92 19.13 -27.25
C ILE A 17 5.35 18.89 -25.81
N SER A 18 6.04 19.88 -25.24
CA SER A 18 6.29 19.92 -23.80
C SER A 18 4.94 20.09 -23.09
N ALA A 19 4.47 19.05 -22.39
CA ALA A 19 3.41 19.20 -21.42
C ALA A 19 3.94 20.07 -20.27
N SER A 20 3.72 21.38 -20.34
CA SER A 20 4.02 22.28 -19.23
C SER A 20 3.01 21.97 -18.12
N GLU A 21 3.49 21.46 -16.99
CA GLU A 21 2.69 21.34 -15.77
C GLU A 21 2.00 22.68 -15.49
N ALA A 22 0.68 22.64 -15.28
CA ALA A 22 -0.08 23.82 -14.91
C ALA A 22 0.36 24.28 -13.51
N VAL A 23 1.22 25.30 -13.45
CA VAL A 23 1.70 25.89 -12.19
C VAL A 23 0.52 26.34 -11.34
N ALA A 24 0.47 25.90 -10.08
CA ALA A 24 -0.58 26.24 -9.14
C ALA A 24 -0.78 27.78 -9.01
N PRO A 25 -2.03 28.28 -8.94
CA PRO A 25 -2.29 29.72 -8.85
C PRO A 25 -1.78 30.27 -7.51
N LYS A 26 -0.81 31.18 -7.59
CA LYS A 26 -0.29 31.95 -6.44
C LYS A 26 -0.69 33.42 -6.61
N ALA A 27 -1.23 34.04 -5.56
CA ALA A 27 -1.63 35.45 -5.60
C ALA A 27 -0.47 36.34 -6.11
N GLY A 28 -0.75 37.17 -7.12
CA GLY A 28 0.24 38.02 -7.77
C GLY A 28 1.08 37.37 -8.88
N ALA A 29 1.01 36.04 -9.08
CA ALA A 29 1.68 35.37 -10.19
C ALA A 29 0.96 35.62 -11.52
N LYS A 30 1.70 35.55 -12.63
CA LYS A 30 1.17 35.77 -13.99
C LYS A 30 0.13 34.71 -14.35
N CYS A 31 -0.94 35.14 -15.01
CA CYS A 31 -1.97 34.26 -15.56
C CYS A 31 -2.25 34.60 -17.03
N ASN A 32 -2.80 33.64 -17.77
CA ASN A 32 -2.81 33.68 -19.24
C ASN A 32 -4.04 34.39 -19.83
N LYS A 33 -5.12 34.56 -19.04
CA LYS A 33 -6.39 35.12 -19.54
C LYS A 33 -7.18 35.79 -18.40
N ALA A 34 -7.58 37.05 -18.58
CA ALA A 34 -8.44 37.75 -17.63
C ALA A 34 -9.77 37.01 -17.42
N GLY A 35 -10.25 36.94 -16.19
CA GLY A 35 -11.46 36.21 -15.83
C GLY A 35 -11.28 34.69 -15.72
N LEU A 36 -10.07 34.16 -15.99
CA LEU A 36 -9.78 32.75 -15.72
C LEU A 36 -9.93 32.48 -14.23
N VAL A 37 -10.69 31.44 -13.89
CA VAL A 37 -10.92 31.00 -12.53
C VAL A 37 -10.22 29.68 -12.32
N ASN A 38 -9.45 29.54 -11.23
CA ASN A 38 -8.83 28.29 -10.84
C ASN A 38 -9.03 28.06 -9.34
N THR A 39 -9.47 26.86 -8.97
CA THR A 39 -9.69 26.50 -7.58
C THR A 39 -8.51 25.67 -7.09
N TYR A 40 -7.81 26.15 -6.07
CA TYR A 40 -6.64 25.49 -5.49
C TYR A 40 -6.70 25.60 -3.96
N LYS A 41 -6.50 24.47 -3.26
CA LYS A 41 -6.53 24.39 -1.79
C LYS A 41 -7.78 25.06 -1.15
N ASN A 42 -8.98 24.81 -1.68
CA ASN A 42 -10.26 25.39 -1.24
C ASN A 42 -10.44 26.91 -1.48
N TYR A 43 -9.51 27.55 -2.19
CA TYR A 43 -9.65 28.94 -2.62
C TYR A 43 -9.92 29.01 -4.12
N LYS A 44 -10.90 29.84 -4.50
CA LYS A 44 -11.18 30.21 -5.88
C LYS A 44 -10.36 31.45 -6.25
N TYR A 45 -9.33 31.27 -7.07
CA TYR A 45 -8.50 32.35 -7.61
C TYR A 45 -9.10 32.85 -8.93
N THR A 46 -9.17 34.16 -9.11
CA THR A 46 -9.60 34.79 -10.37
C THR A 46 -8.44 35.60 -10.94
N CYS A 47 -8.10 35.38 -12.21
CA CYS A 47 -7.10 36.15 -12.94
C CYS A 47 -7.65 37.54 -13.25
N THR A 48 -7.02 38.59 -12.73
CA THR A 48 -7.45 39.99 -12.91
C THR A 48 -6.34 40.83 -13.54
N LYS A 49 -6.73 41.92 -14.22
CA LYS A 49 -5.79 42.89 -14.79
C LYS A 49 -5.41 43.90 -13.71
N LYS A 50 -4.14 43.93 -13.29
CA LYS A 50 -3.61 44.89 -12.32
C LYS A 50 -2.41 45.61 -12.94
N SER A 51 -2.47 46.95 -13.00
CA SER A 51 -1.41 47.79 -13.60
C SER A 51 -0.95 47.30 -14.98
N GLY A 52 -1.90 46.94 -15.85
CA GLY A 52 -1.63 46.49 -17.22
C GLY A 52 -1.21 45.01 -17.38
N LYS A 53 -0.95 44.27 -16.29
CA LYS A 53 -0.54 42.85 -16.32
C LYS A 53 -1.66 41.93 -15.80
N LEU A 54 -1.72 40.71 -16.34
CA LEU A 54 -2.65 39.67 -15.89
C LEU A 54 -2.04 38.89 -14.72
N VAL A 55 -2.68 38.95 -13.54
CA VAL A 55 -2.20 38.28 -12.33
C VAL A 55 -3.33 37.58 -11.57
N TRP A 56 -3.00 36.50 -10.86
CA TRP A 56 -3.95 35.83 -9.97
C TRP A 56 -4.32 36.73 -8.78
N GLY A 57 -5.62 36.87 -8.50
CA GLY A 57 -6.13 37.54 -7.30
C GLY A 57 -5.79 36.80 -6.01
N LYS A 58 -6.19 37.33 -4.85
CA LYS A 58 -5.83 36.79 -3.53
C LYS A 58 -6.49 35.45 -3.16
N GLY A 59 -7.38 34.91 -4.00
CA GLY A 59 -8.15 33.70 -3.73
C GLY A 59 -9.28 33.96 -2.73
N VAL A 60 -10.47 33.42 -2.98
CA VAL A 60 -11.61 33.50 -2.05
C VAL A 60 -11.95 32.10 -1.57
N LEU A 61 -12.00 31.90 -0.25
CA LEU A 61 -12.33 30.61 0.36
C LEU A 61 -13.75 30.18 -0.07
N VAL A 62 -13.87 28.97 -0.62
CA VAL A 62 -15.17 28.40 -0.99
C VAL A 62 -15.73 27.67 0.24
N LYS A 63 -16.71 28.27 0.91
CA LYS A 63 -17.48 27.56 1.95
C LYS A 63 -18.39 26.52 1.27
N PRO A 64 -18.51 25.29 1.82
CA PRO A 64 -19.45 24.31 1.28
C PRO A 64 -20.88 24.84 1.40
N VAL A 65 -21.58 24.94 0.28
CA VAL A 65 -23.00 25.30 0.22
C VAL A 65 -23.81 24.01 0.35
N ILE A 66 -24.65 23.93 1.39
CA ILE A 66 -25.68 22.90 1.54
C ILE A 66 -26.68 23.09 0.38
N PRO A 67 -26.99 22.06 -0.44
CA PRO A 67 -27.99 22.21 -1.49
C PRO A 67 -29.38 22.37 -0.88
N THR A 68 -30.00 23.53 -1.13
CA THR A 68 -31.43 23.77 -0.85
C THR A 68 -32.26 22.97 -1.86
N GLN A 69 -33.18 22.15 -1.36
CA GLN A 69 -34.07 21.33 -2.19
C GLN A 69 -34.95 22.21 -3.08
N SER A 70 -34.92 21.95 -4.39
CA SER A 70 -35.83 22.51 -5.39
C SER A 70 -37.11 21.68 -5.43
N GLN A 71 -38.24 22.36 -5.30
CA GLN A 71 -39.59 21.80 -5.19
C GLN A 71 -40.09 21.16 -6.50
N THR A 72 -40.82 20.06 -6.35
CA THR A 72 -41.56 19.29 -7.37
C THR A 72 -42.89 19.99 -7.76
N PRO A 73 -43.46 19.79 -8.97
CA PRO A 73 -44.57 20.61 -9.48
C PRO A 73 -45.97 20.18 -9.01
N ILE A 74 -46.74 21.21 -8.66
CA ILE A 74 -48.19 21.49 -8.81
C ILE A 74 -49.13 20.32 -9.19
N ALA A 75 -50.14 20.12 -8.33
CA ALA A 75 -51.50 19.69 -8.70
C ALA A 75 -52.53 20.66 -8.07
N THR A 76 -53.56 21.02 -8.85
CA THR A 76 -54.60 22.04 -8.58
C THR A 76 -55.88 21.39 -7.94
N PRO A 77 -56.95 22.13 -7.55
CA PRO A 77 -57.36 22.35 -6.15
C PRO A 77 -58.76 21.79 -5.78
N SER A 78 -59.18 21.99 -4.51
CA SER A 78 -60.56 22.25 -3.99
C SER A 78 -60.92 21.43 -2.72
N PRO A 79 -61.84 21.86 -1.81
CA PRO A 79 -61.96 23.16 -1.14
C PRO A 79 -62.01 23.08 0.41
N SER A 80 -62.01 24.28 1.00
CA SER A 80 -62.09 24.74 2.40
C SER A 80 -63.08 24.06 3.37
N ILE A 81 -62.65 23.88 4.65
CA ILE A 81 -63.49 24.07 5.86
C ILE A 81 -62.65 24.64 7.04
N SER A 82 -63.05 25.85 7.46
CA SER A 82 -63.25 26.45 8.80
C SER A 82 -62.27 26.29 10.00
N GLU A 83 -62.06 27.45 10.63
CA GLU A 83 -61.24 27.82 11.79
C GLU A 83 -61.70 27.28 13.16
N THR A 84 -60.77 27.10 14.12
CA THR A 84 -60.98 27.32 15.58
C THR A 84 -59.62 27.46 16.31
N PRO A 85 -59.51 28.21 17.44
CA PRO A 85 -58.37 29.09 17.72
C PRO A 85 -57.30 28.57 18.70
N THR A 86 -56.20 29.32 18.68
CA THR A 86 -54.94 29.24 19.43
C THR A 86 -55.08 29.57 20.93
N PRO A 87 -54.38 28.85 21.84
CA PRO A 87 -54.04 29.37 23.16
C PRO A 87 -52.65 30.03 23.23
N SER A 88 -52.60 31.10 24.01
CA SER A 88 -51.52 32.07 24.28
C SER A 88 -50.25 31.47 24.94
N PRO A 89 -49.05 32.04 24.74
CA PRO A 89 -47.78 31.47 25.21
C PRO A 89 -47.47 31.75 26.70
N THR A 90 -46.92 30.74 27.37
CA THR A 90 -46.26 30.81 28.69
C THR A 90 -44.84 31.36 28.54
N PRO A 91 -44.33 32.20 29.47
CA PRO A 91 -43.00 32.83 29.34
C PRO A 91 -41.86 31.81 29.46
N SER A 92 -40.96 31.82 28.47
CA SER A 92 -39.73 31.02 28.44
C SER A 92 -38.62 31.73 29.22
N ILE A 93 -37.99 31.01 30.14
CA ILE A 93 -36.83 31.46 30.92
C ILE A 93 -35.63 31.59 29.98
N SER A 94 -35.01 32.77 29.98
CA SER A 94 -33.78 33.07 29.25
C SER A 94 -32.63 32.26 29.82
N VAL A 95 -32.17 31.25 29.08
CA VAL A 95 -30.92 30.53 29.38
C VAL A 95 -29.80 31.27 28.67
N THR A 96 -28.89 31.84 29.45
CA THR A 96 -27.67 32.50 28.98
C THR A 96 -26.85 31.53 28.10
N PRO A 97 -26.43 31.93 26.88
CA PRO A 97 -25.61 31.08 26.04
C PRO A 97 -24.23 30.89 26.66
N THR A 98 -23.92 29.64 27.00
CA THR A 98 -22.57 29.20 27.36
C THR A 98 -21.60 29.52 26.22
N PRO A 99 -20.45 30.16 26.48
CA PRO A 99 -19.49 30.49 25.44
C PRO A 99 -19.00 29.23 24.73
N SER A 100 -19.06 29.26 23.40
CA SER A 100 -18.49 28.26 22.50
C SER A 100 -16.99 28.10 22.80
N PRO A 101 -16.46 26.86 22.91
CA PRO A 101 -15.05 26.66 23.21
C PRO A 101 -14.21 27.28 22.09
N THR A 102 -13.32 28.19 22.49
CA THR A 102 -12.23 28.73 21.64
C THR A 102 -11.53 27.56 20.94
N PRO A 103 -11.36 27.57 19.60
CA PRO A 103 -10.64 26.53 18.90
C PRO A 103 -9.21 26.47 19.46
N SER A 104 -8.90 25.36 20.13
CA SER A 104 -7.56 25.07 20.61
C SER A 104 -6.60 25.11 19.41
N PRO A 105 -5.43 25.77 19.50
CA PRO A 105 -4.49 25.83 18.39
C PRO A 105 -4.12 24.41 17.96
N THR A 106 -4.36 24.07 16.69
CA THR A 106 -3.93 22.80 16.13
C THR A 106 -2.40 22.71 16.27
N PRO A 107 -1.86 21.65 16.90
CA PRO A 107 -0.42 21.51 17.08
C PRO A 107 0.28 21.51 15.71
N SER A 108 1.35 22.29 15.60
CA SER A 108 2.20 22.35 14.40
C SER A 108 3.36 21.37 14.56
N TYR A 109 3.39 20.33 13.73
CA TYR A 109 4.45 19.31 13.75
C TYR A 109 5.47 19.54 12.62
N ASN A 110 6.73 19.17 12.87
CA ASN A 110 7.77 19.11 11.84
C ASN A 110 8.01 17.66 11.43
N GLU A 111 7.71 17.33 10.18
CA GLU A 111 7.82 15.97 9.63
C GLU A 111 9.23 15.36 9.77
N ALA A 112 10.28 16.17 9.66
CA ALA A 112 11.66 15.68 9.70
C ALA A 112 12.08 15.18 11.10
N THR A 113 11.42 15.69 12.15
CA THR A 113 11.77 15.41 13.56
C THR A 113 10.64 14.71 14.32
N PHE A 114 9.49 14.49 13.70
CA PHE A 114 8.35 13.85 14.34
C PHE A 114 8.63 12.36 14.53
N ILE A 115 8.44 11.87 15.75
CA ILE A 115 8.59 10.46 16.12
C ILE A 115 7.22 9.99 16.60
N PHE A 116 6.79 8.84 16.10
CA PHE A 116 5.55 8.21 16.55
C PHE A 116 5.85 7.43 17.83
N ASP A 117 5.03 7.65 18.86
CA ASP A 117 5.11 6.89 20.12
C ASP A 117 4.36 5.55 20.01
N ASP A 118 3.41 5.49 19.07
CA ASP A 118 2.51 4.37 18.83
C ASP A 118 2.32 4.18 17.31
N ILE A 119 2.41 2.92 16.85
CA ILE A 119 2.14 2.56 15.45
C ILE A 119 0.72 2.94 15.00
N CYS A 120 -0.21 3.15 15.93
CA CYS A 120 -1.60 3.54 15.72
C CYS A 120 -1.88 5.03 15.93
N GLN A 121 -0.88 5.81 16.33
CA GLN A 121 -1.04 7.27 16.43
C GLN A 121 -1.44 7.84 15.05
N PRO A 122 -2.44 8.74 14.97
CA PRO A 122 -2.84 9.36 13.72
C PRO A 122 -1.66 10.06 13.03
N ASP A 123 -1.58 9.97 11.70
CA ASP A 123 -0.49 10.60 10.96
C ASP A 123 -0.84 12.06 10.62
N PRO A 124 -0.16 13.06 11.20
CA PRO A 124 -0.46 14.46 10.90
C PRO A 124 0.00 14.88 9.50
N PHE A 125 0.69 14.01 8.76
CA PHE A 125 1.27 14.29 7.44
C PHE A 125 0.61 13.48 6.32
N ILE A 126 -0.62 13.00 6.51
CA ILE A 126 -1.36 12.29 5.46
C ILE A 126 -1.44 13.16 4.19
N PRO A 127 -0.98 12.64 3.04
CA PRO A 127 -1.08 13.35 1.77
C PRO A 127 -2.52 13.76 1.46
N ALA A 128 -2.72 14.95 0.89
CA ALA A 128 -4.06 15.47 0.59
C ALA A 128 -4.91 14.52 -0.30
N LYS A 129 -4.26 13.69 -1.13
CA LYS A 129 -4.91 12.64 -1.94
C LYS A 129 -5.66 11.59 -1.10
N TRP A 130 -5.31 11.44 0.18
CA TRP A 130 -5.92 10.53 1.15
C TRP A 130 -6.75 11.28 2.21
N SER A 131 -7.02 12.58 2.02
CA SER A 131 -7.75 13.38 2.99
C SER A 131 -9.13 12.78 3.29
N GLY A 132 -9.44 12.63 4.59
CA GLY A 132 -10.65 12.00 5.07
C GLY A 132 -10.63 10.47 5.06
N MET A 133 -9.64 9.80 4.41
CA MET A 133 -9.59 8.34 4.38
C MET A 133 -9.25 7.75 5.76
N GLU A 134 -8.28 8.33 6.47
CA GLU A 134 -7.93 7.87 7.83
C GLU A 134 -9.13 7.96 8.77
N GLU A 135 -9.82 9.10 8.78
CA GLU A 135 -11.04 9.26 9.55
C GLU A 135 -12.10 8.23 9.10
N ARG A 136 -12.27 8.04 7.78
CA ARG A 136 -13.27 7.15 7.20
C ARG A 136 -13.06 5.69 7.58
N VAL A 137 -11.84 5.17 7.45
CA VAL A 137 -11.49 3.79 7.82
C VAL A 137 -11.53 3.63 9.35
N ASN A 138 -11.14 4.67 10.10
CA ASN A 138 -11.03 4.60 11.56
C ASN A 138 -12.30 5.08 12.30
N THR A 139 -13.39 5.46 11.61
CA THR A 139 -14.61 6.03 12.24
C THR A 139 -15.22 5.06 13.27
N ASN A 140 -15.08 3.75 13.05
CA ASN A 140 -15.54 2.71 13.98
C ASN A 140 -14.48 2.27 15.01
N LYS A 141 -13.30 2.89 15.04
CA LYS A 141 -12.14 2.58 15.91
C LYS A 141 -11.75 1.11 15.98
N THR A 142 -12.13 0.31 15.00
CA THR A 142 -11.89 -1.13 15.04
C THR A 142 -10.44 -1.48 14.74
N GLU A 143 -9.67 -0.59 14.10
CA GLU A 143 -8.30 -0.88 13.65
C GLU A 143 -7.38 0.35 13.70
N CYS A 144 -6.08 0.06 13.72
CA CYS A 144 -4.96 0.98 13.72
C CYS A 144 -4.93 1.84 12.44
N SER A 145 -4.48 3.10 12.50
CA SER A 145 -4.22 3.84 11.26
C SER A 145 -3.01 3.25 10.54
N TRP A 146 -3.25 2.62 9.39
CA TRP A 146 -2.21 2.10 8.53
C TRP A 146 -1.42 3.21 7.79
N PRO A 147 -0.23 2.88 7.25
CA PRO A 147 0.59 3.80 6.47
C PRO A 147 -0.09 4.32 5.18
N TYR A 148 -0.30 5.63 5.07
CA TYR A 148 -0.84 6.29 3.86
C TYR A 148 0.23 6.82 2.89
N ARG A 149 1.50 6.74 3.28
CA ARG A 149 2.64 7.30 2.55
C ARG A 149 3.89 6.49 2.80
N ILE A 150 4.90 6.69 1.96
CA ILE A 150 6.20 6.02 2.05
C ILE A 150 7.24 7.06 2.46
N VAL A 151 7.90 6.85 3.60
CA VAL A 151 8.90 7.80 4.11
C VAL A 151 10.30 7.35 3.69
N LYS A 152 10.83 8.00 2.66
CA LYS A 152 12.18 7.72 2.18
C LYS A 152 13.22 8.15 3.20
N LYS A 153 14.15 7.26 3.52
CA LYS A 153 15.32 7.53 4.38
C LYS A 153 16.59 7.14 3.63
N ALA A 154 17.62 7.98 3.76
CA ALA A 154 18.95 7.73 3.21
C ALA A 154 19.85 7.11 4.27
N MET A 155 20.87 6.38 3.83
CA MET A 155 21.92 5.90 4.73
C MET A 155 22.66 7.08 5.39
N PRO A 156 22.96 6.98 6.69
CA PRO A 156 23.86 7.93 7.33
C PRO A 156 25.29 7.75 6.81
N ILE A 157 26.13 8.77 7.05
CA ILE A 157 27.57 8.73 6.77
C ILE A 157 28.31 7.82 7.78
N SER A 158 27.76 7.64 8.98
CA SER A 158 28.34 6.75 9.98
C SER A 158 28.30 5.30 9.50
N VAL A 159 29.37 4.58 9.83
CA VAL A 159 29.54 3.15 9.56
C VAL A 159 29.87 2.43 10.86
N PRO A 160 29.68 1.10 10.94
CA PRO A 160 30.06 0.36 12.13
C PRO A 160 31.55 0.42 12.42
N LYS A 161 31.91 0.36 13.70
CA LYS A 161 33.30 0.29 14.19
C LYS A 161 33.78 -1.15 14.37
N THR A 162 32.86 -2.08 14.55
CA THR A 162 33.15 -3.50 14.72
C THR A 162 33.84 -4.06 13.48
N THR A 163 34.91 -4.82 13.69
CA THR A 163 35.59 -5.53 12.60
C THR A 163 34.68 -6.63 12.05
N LEU A 164 34.43 -6.60 10.75
CA LEU A 164 33.59 -7.58 10.08
C LEU A 164 34.40 -8.83 9.69
N LEU A 165 33.76 -9.99 9.80
CA LEU A 165 34.28 -11.28 9.34
C LEU A 165 33.17 -11.96 8.54
N GLU A 166 33.14 -11.69 7.24
CA GLU A 166 32.05 -12.13 6.36
C GLU A 166 32.39 -13.46 5.69
N ASN A 167 32.11 -14.57 6.35
CA ASN A 167 32.20 -15.88 5.71
C ASN A 167 30.90 -16.17 4.95
N LEU A 168 30.93 -16.01 3.63
CA LEU A 168 29.78 -16.22 2.76
C LEU A 168 29.91 -17.53 1.98
N GLN A 169 28.78 -18.14 1.69
CA GLN A 169 28.64 -19.28 0.77
C GLN A 169 27.83 -18.89 -0.48
N GLY A 170 27.68 -19.82 -1.43
CA GLY A 170 26.90 -19.59 -2.65
C GLY A 170 25.46 -19.24 -2.33
N ILE A 171 24.89 -18.24 -3.01
CA ILE A 171 23.56 -17.72 -2.69
C ILE A 171 22.44 -18.77 -2.81
N GLY A 172 22.61 -19.75 -3.69
CA GLY A 172 21.68 -20.87 -3.85
C GLY A 172 21.51 -21.69 -2.57
N GLU A 173 22.54 -21.74 -1.71
CA GLU A 173 22.48 -22.44 -0.44
C GLU A 173 21.48 -21.82 0.53
N CYS A 174 21.19 -20.53 0.42
CA CYS A 174 20.21 -19.85 1.27
C CYS A 174 18.78 -19.86 0.71
N LYS A 175 18.59 -20.29 -0.55
CA LYS A 175 17.28 -20.39 -1.19
C LYS A 175 16.65 -21.74 -0.87
N ILE A 176 16.00 -21.85 0.28
CA ILE A 176 15.25 -23.05 0.64
C ILE A 176 13.90 -23.11 -0.09
N LEU A 177 13.44 -24.33 -0.36
CA LEU A 177 12.24 -24.57 -1.16
C LEU A 177 10.99 -24.75 -0.29
N ASN A 178 9.87 -24.30 -0.82
CA ASN A 178 8.54 -24.63 -0.33
C ASN A 178 8.34 -26.15 -0.39
N ASN A 179 7.68 -26.69 0.64
CA ASN A 179 7.11 -28.03 0.59
C ASN A 179 6.21 -28.16 -0.64
N GLN A 180 6.27 -29.31 -1.31
CA GLN A 180 5.46 -29.59 -2.51
C GLN A 180 3.94 -29.54 -2.25
N ASN A 181 3.53 -29.65 -0.99
CA ASN A 181 2.13 -29.55 -0.56
C ASN A 181 1.71 -28.12 -0.18
N MET A 182 2.64 -27.17 -0.07
CA MET A 182 2.32 -25.77 0.21
C MET A 182 1.94 -25.05 -1.09
N LEU A 183 0.64 -24.81 -1.27
CA LEU A 183 0.10 -24.06 -2.40
C LEU A 183 0.45 -22.56 -2.31
N ASN A 184 0.50 -22.01 -1.09
CA ASN A 184 0.85 -20.62 -0.86
C ASN A 184 2.37 -20.45 -0.67
N VAL A 185 2.87 -19.30 -1.06
CA VAL A 185 4.29 -19.00 -1.22
C VAL A 185 4.81 -18.27 0.02
N VAL A 186 5.66 -18.94 0.77
CA VAL A 186 6.46 -18.34 1.86
C VAL A 186 7.96 -18.56 1.65
N LEU A 187 8.35 -19.55 0.83
CA LEU A 187 9.72 -19.87 0.39
C LEU A 187 9.77 -20.00 -1.16
N TRP A 188 10.93 -20.35 -1.73
CA TRP A 188 11.04 -20.55 -3.19
C TRP A 188 10.14 -21.70 -3.66
N PRO A 189 9.32 -21.53 -4.70
CA PRO A 189 8.51 -22.62 -5.23
C PRO A 189 9.37 -23.85 -5.60
N SER A 190 8.95 -25.06 -5.21
CA SER A 190 9.70 -26.30 -5.50
C SER A 190 9.38 -26.91 -6.88
N ARG A 191 8.24 -26.53 -7.44
CA ARG A 191 7.80 -26.87 -8.79
C ARG A 191 7.44 -25.55 -9.45
N VAL A 192 7.66 -25.39 -10.75
CA VAL A 192 7.23 -24.21 -11.53
C VAL A 192 7.93 -22.87 -11.26
N VAL A 193 9.19 -22.85 -10.78
CA VAL A 193 9.96 -21.61 -10.53
C VAL A 193 9.99 -20.67 -11.74
N ASP A 194 10.23 -21.19 -12.94
CA ASP A 194 10.30 -20.36 -14.16
C ASP A 194 8.94 -19.74 -14.52
N PHE A 195 7.86 -20.50 -14.33
CA PHE A 195 6.51 -20.01 -14.52
C PHE A 195 6.17 -18.94 -13.48
N TRP A 196 6.46 -19.22 -12.21
CA TRP A 196 6.21 -18.29 -11.11
C TRP A 196 6.98 -16.98 -11.32
N ASN A 197 8.28 -17.06 -11.64
CA ASN A 197 9.12 -15.90 -11.94
C ASN A 197 8.59 -15.06 -13.11
N ARG A 198 8.02 -15.70 -14.13
CA ARG A 198 7.56 -15.01 -15.35
C ARG A 198 6.18 -14.41 -15.21
N TYR A 199 5.29 -15.05 -14.46
CA TYR A 199 3.86 -14.76 -14.54
C TYR A 199 3.18 -14.48 -13.20
N GLU A 200 3.75 -14.92 -12.09
CA GLU A 200 3.11 -14.83 -10.77
C GLU A 200 3.85 -13.83 -9.88
N ARG A 201 5.17 -13.71 -9.99
CA ARG A 201 6.05 -12.84 -9.19
C ARG A 201 5.86 -11.34 -9.50
N HIS A 202 4.68 -10.82 -9.26
CA HIS A 202 4.25 -9.45 -9.50
C HIS A 202 3.44 -8.92 -8.28
N PRO A 203 3.17 -7.61 -8.17
CA PRO A 203 3.98 -6.56 -8.79
C PRO A 203 5.44 -6.65 -8.32
N SER A 204 6.37 -6.59 -9.28
CA SER A 204 7.82 -6.61 -9.05
C SER A 204 8.48 -5.64 -10.04
N LEU A 205 9.79 -5.78 -10.25
CA LEU A 205 10.53 -4.99 -11.22
C LEU A 205 9.85 -5.09 -12.60
N ASN A 206 9.53 -3.95 -13.19
CA ASN A 206 8.97 -3.82 -14.54
C ASN A 206 7.58 -4.43 -14.75
N SER A 207 6.83 -4.70 -13.67
CA SER A 207 5.44 -5.14 -13.80
C SER A 207 4.59 -4.10 -14.53
N VAL A 208 3.65 -4.60 -15.33
CA VAL A 208 2.61 -3.81 -16.01
C VAL A 208 1.26 -4.14 -15.39
N VAL A 209 0.66 -3.12 -14.76
CA VAL A 209 -0.68 -3.14 -14.18
C VAL A 209 -1.66 -2.52 -15.18
N GLN A 210 -2.71 -3.24 -15.52
CA GLN A 210 -3.81 -2.71 -16.32
C GLN A 210 -5.03 -2.43 -15.43
N LEU A 211 -5.45 -1.17 -15.31
CA LEU A 211 -6.78 -0.89 -14.77
C LEU A 211 -7.84 -1.35 -15.77
N ILE A 212 -8.85 -2.06 -15.27
CA ILE A 212 -10.07 -2.42 -16.00
C ILE A 212 -11.23 -1.65 -15.35
N PRO A 213 -11.44 -0.38 -15.74
CA PRO A 213 -12.51 0.41 -15.17
C PRO A 213 -13.84 0.00 -15.78
N ILE A 214 -14.79 -0.43 -14.95
CA ILE A 214 -16.13 -0.81 -15.39
C ILE A 214 -17.19 0.05 -14.72
N TYR A 215 -18.32 0.30 -15.39
CA TYR A 215 -19.51 0.86 -14.75
C TYR A 215 -20.71 -0.05 -15.00
N ALA A 216 -21.65 -0.05 -14.06
CA ALA A 216 -22.87 -0.85 -14.11
C ALA A 216 -24.07 -0.01 -13.70
N LYS A 217 -25.29 -0.52 -13.87
CA LYS A 217 -26.51 0.20 -13.48
C LYS A 217 -26.54 0.59 -11.99
N ASP A 218 -25.99 -0.27 -11.13
CA ASP A 218 -25.86 -0.09 -9.69
C ASP A 218 -24.54 0.58 -9.27
N ALA A 219 -23.60 0.79 -10.20
CA ALA A 219 -22.37 1.57 -10.05
C ALA A 219 -22.20 2.53 -11.24
N PRO A 220 -23.03 3.59 -11.33
CA PRO A 220 -23.12 4.41 -12.53
C PRO A 220 -21.87 5.27 -12.75
N ASP A 221 -21.43 5.37 -14.00
CA ASP A 221 -20.41 6.33 -14.41
C ASP A 221 -20.93 7.78 -14.28
N LYS A 222 -20.07 8.67 -13.79
CA LYS A 222 -20.34 10.11 -13.62
C LYS A 222 -19.49 10.97 -14.56
N GLY A 223 -18.88 10.36 -15.58
CA GLY A 223 -18.04 11.03 -16.57
C GLY A 223 -16.60 11.23 -16.14
N GLY A 224 -16.13 10.45 -15.16
CA GLY A 224 -14.77 10.50 -14.62
C GLY A 224 -13.73 9.96 -15.61
N ASP A 225 -12.45 10.22 -15.30
CA ASP A 225 -11.32 9.56 -15.96
C ASP A 225 -10.76 8.54 -14.96
N PRO A 226 -10.88 7.23 -15.22
CA PRO A 226 -10.45 6.21 -14.26
C PRO A 226 -8.98 6.29 -13.88
N GLY A 227 -8.11 6.75 -14.80
CA GLY A 227 -6.68 6.93 -14.53
C GLY A 227 -6.42 8.07 -13.55
N VAL A 228 -7.26 9.11 -13.56
CA VAL A 228 -7.22 10.21 -12.59
C VAL A 228 -7.89 9.80 -11.28
N ASP A 229 -9.05 9.16 -11.37
CA ASP A 229 -9.86 8.74 -10.23
C ASP A 229 -9.10 7.76 -9.31
N TYR A 230 -8.30 6.86 -9.90
CA TYR A 230 -7.48 5.88 -9.18
C TYR A 230 -5.98 6.23 -9.15
N ALA A 231 -5.60 7.45 -9.54
CA ALA A 231 -4.24 7.95 -9.38
C ALA A 231 -3.72 7.81 -7.92
N PRO A 232 -4.50 8.11 -6.86
CA PRO A 232 -4.01 7.97 -5.49
C PRO A 232 -3.45 6.58 -5.16
N TYR A 233 -4.17 5.52 -5.54
CA TYR A 233 -3.76 4.13 -5.33
C TYR A 233 -2.59 3.73 -6.24
N THR A 234 -2.71 4.04 -7.53
CA THR A 234 -1.71 3.60 -8.51
C THR A 234 -0.38 4.32 -8.33
N ASP A 235 -0.38 5.58 -7.92
CA ASP A 235 0.84 6.31 -7.56
C ASP A 235 1.44 5.79 -6.25
N PHE A 236 0.63 5.43 -5.26
CA PHE A 236 1.13 4.74 -4.06
C PHE A 236 1.82 3.42 -4.40
N LEU A 237 1.26 2.60 -5.30
CA LEU A 237 1.91 1.36 -5.77
C LEU A 237 3.23 1.64 -6.49
N LYS A 238 3.29 2.67 -7.36
CA LYS A 238 4.52 3.08 -8.06
C LYS A 238 5.58 3.54 -7.06
N GLU A 239 5.21 4.42 -6.13
CA GLU A 239 6.08 4.93 -5.07
C GLU A 239 6.61 3.77 -4.21
N TRP A 240 5.77 2.79 -3.87
CA TRP A 240 6.18 1.63 -3.08
C TRP A 240 7.14 0.73 -3.87
N ILE A 241 6.86 0.42 -5.14
CA ILE A 241 7.78 -0.39 -5.97
C ILE A 241 9.13 0.29 -6.09
N ASP A 242 9.19 1.60 -6.37
CA ASP A 242 10.44 2.37 -6.40
C ASP A 242 11.19 2.26 -5.06
N HIS A 243 10.49 2.43 -3.95
CA HIS A 243 11.11 2.36 -2.63
C HIS A 243 11.59 0.95 -2.26
N ALA A 244 10.71 -0.04 -2.34
CA ALA A 244 10.95 -1.42 -1.93
C ALA A 244 12.05 -2.11 -2.75
N SER A 245 12.32 -1.61 -3.97
CA SER A 245 13.35 -2.11 -4.88
C SER A 245 14.66 -1.32 -4.86
N ASP A 246 14.87 -0.44 -3.87
CA ASP A 246 16.04 0.46 -3.81
C ASP A 246 16.21 1.36 -5.04
N GLY A 247 15.09 1.76 -5.66
CA GLY A 247 15.04 2.63 -6.83
C GLY A 247 15.28 1.91 -8.16
N SER A 248 15.42 0.58 -8.16
CA SER A 248 15.65 -0.19 -9.38
C SER A 248 14.37 -0.54 -10.14
N GLY A 249 13.23 -0.60 -9.43
CA GLY A 249 11.94 -1.00 -9.94
C GLY A 249 11.15 0.16 -10.53
N LYS A 250 10.56 -0.08 -11.69
CA LYS A 250 9.55 0.79 -12.29
C LYS A 250 8.26 0.00 -12.48
N LEU A 251 7.17 0.49 -11.89
CA LEU A 251 5.84 -0.05 -12.14
C LEU A 251 5.17 0.73 -13.27
N THR A 252 4.73 0.03 -14.31
CA THR A 252 3.91 0.65 -15.36
C THR A 252 2.44 0.46 -15.02
N VAL A 253 1.66 1.53 -15.02
CA VAL A 253 0.21 1.47 -14.85
C VAL A 253 -0.45 2.04 -16.09
N ARG A 254 -1.41 1.30 -16.64
CA ARG A 254 -2.21 1.70 -17.81
C ARG A 254 -3.67 1.78 -17.41
N SER A 255 -4.38 2.73 -17.99
CA SER A 255 -5.82 2.88 -17.82
C SER A 255 -6.44 3.44 -19.09
N PRO A 256 -7.63 2.97 -19.51
CA PRO A 256 -8.49 3.74 -20.39
C PRO A 256 -8.85 5.09 -19.75
N ASN A 257 -9.29 6.05 -20.57
CA ASN A 257 -9.74 7.37 -20.14
C ASN A 257 -11.27 7.44 -19.85
N ARG A 258 -11.96 6.30 -19.95
CA ARG A 258 -13.40 6.14 -19.73
C ARG A 258 -13.70 4.80 -19.07
N TYR A 259 -14.77 4.75 -18.28
CA TYR A 259 -15.30 3.49 -17.75
C TYR A 259 -15.94 2.67 -18.89
N ILE A 260 -15.75 1.35 -18.83
CA ILE A 260 -16.30 0.40 -19.80
C ILE A 260 -17.65 -0.09 -19.28
N GLU A 261 -18.66 -0.10 -20.15
CA GLU A 261 -19.98 -0.60 -19.78
C GLU A 261 -19.94 -2.10 -19.45
N PHE A 262 -20.44 -2.43 -18.26
CA PHE A 262 -20.73 -3.77 -17.79
C PHE A 262 -22.26 -3.92 -17.63
N PRO A 263 -22.91 -4.78 -18.44
CA PRO A 263 -24.37 -4.77 -18.57
C PRO A 263 -25.11 -5.39 -17.37
N ASP A 264 -24.45 -6.26 -16.62
CA ASP A 264 -25.05 -6.94 -15.48
C ASP A 264 -25.01 -6.03 -14.23
N LYS A 265 -25.88 -6.30 -13.26
CA LYS A 265 -25.79 -5.67 -11.95
C LYS A 265 -24.70 -6.34 -11.12
N LEU A 266 -23.82 -5.56 -10.50
CA LEU A 266 -22.72 -6.09 -9.70
C LEU A 266 -23.21 -6.79 -8.44
N VAL A 267 -24.28 -6.29 -7.82
CA VAL A 267 -24.85 -6.88 -6.60
C VAL A 267 -25.26 -8.35 -6.77
N ASP A 268 -25.63 -8.75 -8.00
CA ASP A 268 -26.09 -10.12 -8.29
C ASP A 268 -24.94 -11.14 -8.23
N TYR A 269 -23.69 -10.70 -8.39
CA TYR A 269 -22.51 -11.55 -8.29
C TYR A 269 -22.10 -11.87 -6.85
N ARG A 270 -22.52 -11.08 -5.85
CA ARG A 270 -22.20 -11.31 -4.43
C ARG A 270 -20.69 -11.44 -4.17
N LEU A 271 -19.92 -10.46 -4.67
CA LEU A 271 -18.46 -10.42 -4.57
C LEU A 271 -18.00 -10.06 -3.15
N THR A 272 -17.96 -11.06 -2.26
CA THR A 272 -17.35 -10.96 -0.92
C THR A 272 -15.95 -11.57 -0.94
N HIS A 273 -15.10 -11.25 0.04
CA HIS A 273 -13.72 -11.74 0.17
C HIS A 273 -13.67 -13.25 0.51
N SER A 274 -14.60 -13.74 1.33
CA SER A 274 -14.70 -15.16 1.75
C SER A 274 -15.56 -16.04 0.84
N ARG A 275 -15.88 -15.56 -0.36
CA ARG A 275 -16.67 -16.25 -1.40
C ARG A 275 -16.11 -17.61 -1.83
N GLN A 276 -17.01 -18.46 -2.33
CA GLN A 276 -16.60 -19.66 -3.08
C GLN A 276 -15.95 -19.27 -4.41
N GLN A 277 -14.99 -20.08 -4.88
CA GLN A 277 -14.26 -19.77 -6.10
C GLN A 277 -15.15 -19.71 -7.35
N SER A 278 -16.23 -20.50 -7.40
CA SER A 278 -17.23 -20.46 -8.48
C SER A 278 -17.89 -19.08 -8.65
N ILE A 279 -18.06 -18.32 -7.57
CA ILE A 279 -18.59 -16.95 -7.62
C ILE A 279 -17.61 -16.03 -8.34
N ALA A 280 -16.33 -16.10 -7.97
CA ALA A 280 -15.26 -15.33 -8.61
C ALA A 280 -15.10 -15.72 -10.09
N ASP A 281 -15.19 -17.02 -10.42
CA ASP A 281 -15.12 -17.50 -11.80
C ASP A 281 -16.31 -17.03 -12.65
N ASN A 282 -17.53 -17.04 -12.10
CA ASN A 282 -18.71 -16.52 -12.80
C ASN A 282 -18.53 -15.03 -13.16
N PHE A 283 -18.00 -14.22 -12.24
CA PHE A 283 -17.71 -12.82 -12.52
C PHE A 283 -16.56 -12.65 -13.53
N ARG A 284 -15.47 -13.42 -13.41
CA ARG A 284 -14.39 -13.42 -14.41
C ARG A 284 -14.93 -13.72 -15.81
N LEU A 285 -15.75 -14.74 -15.97
CA LEU A 285 -16.34 -15.10 -17.28
C LEU A 285 -17.20 -13.96 -17.85
N ALA A 286 -17.89 -13.19 -17.01
CA ALA A 286 -18.62 -12.01 -17.43
C ALA A 286 -17.69 -10.87 -17.88
N ILE A 287 -16.57 -10.65 -17.17
CA ILE A 287 -15.53 -9.70 -17.58
C ILE A 287 -14.91 -10.12 -18.93
N GLU A 288 -14.58 -11.40 -19.10
CA GLU A 288 -14.09 -11.96 -20.36
C GLU A 288 -15.07 -11.72 -21.51
N LYS A 289 -16.37 -11.91 -21.26
CA LYS A 289 -17.40 -11.74 -22.29
C LYS A 289 -17.62 -10.27 -22.67
N TRP A 290 -17.76 -9.39 -21.68
CA TRP A 290 -18.30 -8.04 -21.90
C TRP A 290 -17.26 -6.94 -21.97
N VAL A 291 -16.10 -7.15 -21.34
CA VAL A 291 -15.09 -6.10 -21.11
C VAL A 291 -13.81 -6.37 -21.87
N VAL A 292 -13.29 -7.61 -21.84
CA VAL A 292 -12.03 -7.96 -22.52
C VAL A 292 -12.01 -7.60 -24.02
N PRO A 293 -13.11 -7.74 -24.80
CA PRO A 293 -13.11 -7.31 -26.20
C PRO A 293 -12.93 -5.80 -26.41
N LYS A 294 -13.04 -4.99 -25.35
CA LYS A 294 -13.00 -3.52 -25.38
C LYS A 294 -11.73 -2.94 -24.74
N ILE A 295 -10.78 -3.78 -24.32
CA ILE A 295 -9.56 -3.35 -23.63
C ILE A 295 -8.34 -4.15 -24.10
N ASP A 296 -7.20 -3.45 -24.22
CA ASP A 296 -5.93 -4.07 -24.55
C ASP A 296 -5.23 -4.58 -23.29
N LEU A 297 -5.08 -5.91 -23.19
CA LEU A 297 -4.36 -6.57 -22.11
C LEU A 297 -2.95 -7.01 -22.52
N THR A 298 -2.49 -6.69 -23.74
CA THR A 298 -1.18 -7.11 -24.27
C THR A 298 -0.07 -6.68 -23.33
N GLY A 299 0.76 -7.62 -22.89
CA GLY A 299 1.89 -7.36 -21.99
C GLY A 299 1.52 -6.97 -20.56
N ALA A 300 0.24 -6.98 -20.17
CA ALA A 300 -0.13 -6.84 -18.75
C ALA A 300 0.32 -8.09 -17.98
N ASN A 301 0.84 -7.89 -16.77
CA ASN A 301 1.09 -8.98 -15.83
C ASN A 301 -0.14 -9.21 -14.94
N LEU A 302 -0.77 -8.12 -14.52
CA LEU A 302 -1.94 -8.14 -13.66
C LEU A 302 -2.93 -7.04 -14.04
N ALA A 303 -4.20 -7.26 -13.76
CA ALA A 303 -5.27 -6.32 -13.99
C ALA A 303 -6.10 -6.09 -12.72
N ILE A 304 -6.42 -4.82 -12.46
CA ILE A 304 -7.23 -4.40 -11.32
C ILE A 304 -8.53 -3.83 -11.86
N ILE A 305 -9.64 -4.51 -11.55
CA ILE A 305 -10.98 -4.05 -11.90
C ILE A 305 -11.42 -3.01 -10.87
N VAL A 306 -11.86 -1.85 -11.35
CA VAL A 306 -12.26 -0.72 -10.52
C VAL A 306 -13.61 -0.18 -10.94
N LEU A 307 -14.38 0.31 -9.97
CA LEU A 307 -15.71 0.90 -10.17
C LEU A 307 -15.64 2.44 -10.12
N PRO A 308 -16.66 3.19 -10.57
CA PRO A 308 -16.65 4.65 -10.44
C PRO A 308 -16.61 5.07 -8.97
N PRO A 309 -15.78 6.06 -8.58
CA PRO A 309 -15.75 6.59 -7.22
C PRO A 309 -17.12 7.00 -6.68
N GLY A 310 -17.31 6.75 -5.38
CA GLY A 310 -18.58 6.98 -4.70
C GLY A 310 -19.62 5.89 -4.95
N SER A 311 -19.30 4.83 -5.69
CA SER A 311 -20.14 3.63 -5.75
C SER A 311 -20.25 2.97 -4.35
N PRO A 312 -21.34 2.28 -4.04
CA PRO A 312 -21.49 1.60 -2.75
C PRO A 312 -20.46 0.48 -2.54
N THR A 313 -19.85 0.43 -1.35
CA THR A 313 -18.80 -0.57 -1.04
C THR A 313 -19.33 -2.00 -0.95
N TYR A 314 -20.63 -2.21 -0.71
CA TYR A 314 -21.22 -3.55 -0.67
C TYR A 314 -21.29 -4.25 -2.05
N LEU A 315 -21.02 -3.53 -3.15
CA LEU A 315 -21.05 -4.12 -4.49
C LEU A 315 -19.88 -5.07 -4.74
N THR A 316 -18.74 -4.80 -4.10
CA THR A 316 -17.56 -5.66 -4.18
C THR A 316 -16.64 -5.41 -3.00
N GLU A 317 -16.16 -6.49 -2.42
CA GLU A 317 -15.00 -6.50 -1.55
C GLU A 317 -13.72 -6.69 -2.39
N GLN A 318 -12.58 -6.96 -1.75
CA GLN A 318 -11.44 -7.48 -2.50
C GLN A 318 -11.73 -8.94 -2.89
N VAL A 319 -11.52 -9.26 -4.17
CA VAL A 319 -11.73 -10.61 -4.71
C VAL A 319 -10.67 -10.89 -5.77
N GLY A 320 -9.82 -11.89 -5.54
CA GLY A 320 -8.99 -12.49 -6.60
C GLY A 320 -9.85 -13.26 -7.61
N LEU A 321 -9.63 -13.07 -8.91
CA LEU A 321 -10.49 -13.61 -9.97
C LEU A 321 -9.75 -14.62 -10.86
N ASN A 322 -8.72 -15.29 -10.35
CA ASN A 322 -7.82 -16.13 -11.14
C ASN A 322 -7.16 -15.35 -12.29
N GLN A 323 -7.23 -15.88 -13.52
CA GLN A 323 -6.53 -15.35 -14.67
C GLN A 323 -7.37 -15.46 -15.96
N ILE A 324 -7.10 -14.57 -16.91
CA ILE A 324 -7.66 -14.59 -18.26
C ILE A 324 -6.56 -14.95 -19.24
N GLN A 325 -6.81 -15.89 -20.14
CA GLN A 325 -5.94 -16.16 -21.28
C GLN A 325 -6.04 -15.00 -22.28
N TYR A 326 -4.92 -14.39 -22.64
CA TYR A 326 -4.88 -13.28 -23.60
C TYR A 326 -3.66 -13.40 -24.52
N GLY A 327 -3.91 -13.62 -25.81
CA GLY A 327 -2.86 -14.02 -26.75
C GLY A 327 -2.15 -15.30 -26.29
N ASN A 328 -0.81 -15.27 -26.27
CA ASN A 328 0.04 -16.40 -25.86
C ASN A 328 0.33 -16.45 -24.34
N GLY A 329 -0.28 -15.56 -23.55
CA GLY A 329 -0.06 -15.47 -22.11
C GLY A 329 -1.36 -15.38 -21.33
N PHE A 330 -1.24 -15.02 -20.06
CA PHE A 330 -2.39 -14.79 -19.19
C PHE A 330 -2.15 -13.57 -18.32
N VAL A 331 -3.25 -12.99 -17.84
CA VAL A 331 -3.27 -11.83 -16.95
C VAL A 331 -4.03 -12.22 -15.70
N LYS A 332 -3.43 -12.05 -14.52
CA LYS A 332 -4.10 -12.26 -13.22
C LYS A 332 -5.07 -11.10 -12.96
N LEU A 333 -6.20 -11.37 -12.31
CA LEU A 333 -7.21 -10.34 -12.06
C LEU A 333 -7.58 -10.25 -10.59
N MET A 334 -7.83 -9.03 -10.16
CA MET A 334 -8.45 -8.72 -8.87
C MET A 334 -9.49 -7.63 -9.09
N ILE A 335 -10.62 -7.72 -8.39
CA ILE A 335 -11.52 -6.58 -8.17
C ILE A 335 -11.36 -6.09 -6.73
N VAL A 336 -11.52 -4.78 -6.55
CA VAL A 336 -11.34 -4.08 -5.28
C VAL A 336 -12.54 -3.19 -4.98
N PRO A 337 -12.79 -2.85 -3.69
CA PRO A 337 -13.86 -1.93 -3.35
C PRO A 337 -13.71 -0.57 -4.06
N PRO A 338 -14.83 0.10 -4.38
CA PRO A 338 -14.78 1.44 -4.94
C PRO A 338 -14.15 2.43 -3.96
N PHE A 339 -13.38 3.38 -4.49
CA PHE A 339 -12.95 4.53 -3.70
C PHE A 339 -14.18 5.38 -3.32
N THR A 340 -14.39 5.62 -2.03
CA THR A 340 -15.54 6.36 -1.52
C THR A 340 -15.28 6.86 -0.11
N LEU A 341 -15.57 8.14 0.13
CA LEU A 341 -15.53 8.75 1.46
C LEU A 341 -16.93 8.88 2.09
N THR A 342 -17.98 8.70 1.29
CA THR A 342 -19.36 9.06 1.67
C THR A 342 -20.33 7.88 1.63
N ALA A 343 -20.09 6.87 0.80
CA ALA A 343 -20.98 5.72 0.68
C ALA A 343 -20.81 4.78 1.88
N PRO A 344 -21.87 4.11 2.36
CA PRO A 344 -21.79 3.17 3.49
C PRO A 344 -20.62 2.21 3.34
N ILE A 345 -19.87 2.00 4.43
CA ILE A 345 -18.77 1.05 4.48
C ILE A 345 -19.31 -0.31 4.95
N SER A 346 -18.96 -1.38 4.25
CA SER A 346 -19.20 -2.76 4.69
C SER A 346 -18.18 -3.19 5.77
N ASN A 347 -18.33 -4.40 6.31
CA ASN A 347 -17.36 -4.95 7.27
C ASN A 347 -15.95 -5.16 6.68
N ALA A 348 -15.80 -5.10 5.35
CA ALA A 348 -14.55 -5.20 4.61
C ALA A 348 -13.95 -3.81 4.26
N ALA A 349 -14.24 -2.83 5.12
CA ALA A 349 -13.79 -1.44 5.05
C ALA A 349 -12.31 -1.27 4.74
N ASN A 350 -11.49 -2.11 5.36
CA ASN A 350 -10.04 -2.06 5.33
C ASN A 350 -9.48 -2.16 3.90
N PHE A 351 -10.14 -2.88 3.00
CA PHE A 351 -9.69 -3.04 1.61
C PHE A 351 -9.79 -1.77 0.77
N ILE A 352 -10.41 -0.70 1.27
CA ILE A 352 -10.32 0.64 0.65
C ILE A 352 -8.96 1.30 0.91
N HIS A 353 -8.16 0.81 1.86
CA HIS A 353 -6.89 1.40 2.22
C HIS A 353 -5.78 1.03 1.21
N PRO A 354 -4.87 1.96 0.85
CA PRO A 354 -3.82 1.67 -0.14
C PRO A 354 -2.84 0.56 0.27
N ALA A 355 -2.49 0.46 1.55
CA ALA A 355 -1.64 -0.64 2.04
C ALA A 355 -2.33 -2.02 1.90
N TRP A 356 -3.67 -2.08 2.00
CA TRP A 356 -4.42 -3.31 1.79
C TRP A 356 -4.50 -3.69 0.31
N TRP A 357 -4.61 -2.71 -0.60
CA TRP A 357 -4.41 -3.01 -2.03
C TRP A 357 -3.07 -3.70 -2.28
N LEU A 358 -2.02 -3.17 -1.67
CA LEU A 358 -0.68 -3.70 -1.83
C LEU A 358 -0.55 -5.12 -1.25
N HIS A 359 -1.08 -5.36 -0.06
CA HIS A 359 -1.13 -6.68 0.58
C HIS A 359 -1.88 -7.70 -0.29
N GLU A 360 -3.11 -7.38 -0.67
CA GLU A 360 -4.00 -8.27 -1.43
C GLU A 360 -3.49 -8.57 -2.84
N LEU A 361 -2.81 -7.62 -3.47
CA LEU A 361 -2.19 -7.84 -4.77
C LEU A 361 -1.20 -9.00 -4.74
N HIS A 362 -0.42 -9.14 -3.67
CA HIS A 362 0.60 -10.18 -3.57
C HIS A 362 0.02 -11.58 -3.29
N HIS A 363 -1.16 -11.68 -2.65
CA HIS A 363 -1.92 -12.93 -2.62
C HIS A 363 -2.35 -13.34 -4.03
N VAL A 364 -2.96 -12.42 -4.77
CA VAL A 364 -3.56 -12.72 -6.08
C VAL A 364 -2.52 -13.10 -7.13
N THR A 365 -1.38 -12.41 -7.12
CA THR A 365 -0.39 -12.54 -8.19
C THR A 365 0.73 -13.48 -7.79
N ALA A 366 1.46 -13.16 -6.72
CA ALA A 366 2.62 -13.94 -6.28
C ALA A 366 2.26 -15.17 -5.45
N GLY A 367 1.00 -15.33 -5.07
CA GLY A 367 0.54 -16.42 -4.22
C GLY A 367 1.14 -16.36 -2.83
N LEU A 368 1.62 -15.20 -2.38
CA LEU A 368 2.18 -15.06 -1.04
C LEU A 368 1.12 -15.45 -0.01
N ASP A 369 1.53 -16.13 1.06
CA ASP A 369 0.61 -16.44 2.14
C ASP A 369 0.52 -15.31 3.15
N ASP A 370 -0.59 -15.26 3.89
CA ASP A 370 -0.63 -14.51 5.13
C ASP A 370 0.41 -15.08 6.09
N ASN A 371 1.06 -14.20 6.85
CA ASN A 371 1.92 -14.61 7.94
C ASN A 371 1.12 -14.78 9.24
N ASP A 372 1.67 -15.62 10.11
CA ASP A 372 1.07 -15.90 11.41
C ASP A 372 0.95 -14.61 12.21
N HIS A 373 -0.28 -14.28 12.56
CA HIS A 373 -0.61 -13.04 13.23
C HIS A 373 -1.30 -13.25 14.57
N GLU A 374 -1.46 -14.50 15.01
CA GLU A 374 -2.18 -14.84 16.25
C GLU A 374 -1.29 -15.56 17.27
N SER A 375 -0.35 -16.38 16.82
CA SER A 375 0.41 -17.24 17.72
C SER A 375 1.55 -16.48 18.42
N GLU A 376 2.03 -17.02 19.53
CA GLU A 376 3.16 -16.45 20.26
C GLU A 376 4.46 -16.35 19.43
N LYS A 377 4.59 -17.15 18.37
CA LYS A 377 5.72 -17.14 17.45
C LYS A 377 5.42 -16.38 16.17
N GLY A 378 4.21 -15.88 15.98
CA GLY A 378 3.80 -15.17 14.79
C GLY A 378 4.45 -13.79 14.65
N LEU A 379 4.49 -13.30 13.42
CA LEU A 379 4.94 -11.94 13.11
C LEU A 379 3.99 -10.87 13.63
N HIS A 380 2.69 -11.19 13.79
CA HIS A 380 1.66 -10.22 14.21
C HIS A 380 1.59 -9.01 13.28
N TRP A 381 2.19 -7.87 13.64
CA TRP A 381 2.19 -6.67 12.80
C TRP A 381 3.52 -6.49 12.07
N TRP A 382 4.50 -7.36 12.26
CA TRP A 382 5.74 -7.32 11.48
C TRP A 382 5.49 -7.80 10.05
N GLY A 383 5.81 -6.96 9.06
CA GLY A 383 5.68 -7.33 7.65
C GLY A 383 4.33 -6.96 7.03
N LEU A 384 4.37 -6.60 5.76
CA LEU A 384 3.17 -6.30 4.97
C LEU A 384 2.22 -7.51 4.85
N MET A 385 2.74 -8.72 4.61
CA MET A 385 1.91 -9.93 4.47
C MET A 385 1.39 -10.48 5.81
N SER A 386 1.55 -9.73 6.89
CA SER A 386 0.85 -9.99 8.15
C SER A 386 -0.37 -9.07 8.19
N TYR A 387 -0.58 -8.24 9.21
CA TYR A 387 -1.73 -7.32 9.26
C TYR A 387 -1.69 -6.08 8.33
N GLY A 388 -0.99 -6.14 7.19
CA GLY A 388 -1.02 -5.07 6.17
C GLY A 388 -0.40 -3.73 6.59
N ALA A 389 0.29 -3.68 7.74
CA ALA A 389 0.50 -2.44 8.47
C ALA A 389 1.91 -1.87 8.44
N ASN A 390 2.85 -2.65 7.96
CA ASN A 390 4.26 -2.34 7.98
C ASN A 390 4.87 -2.71 6.64
N GLU A 391 6.12 -2.33 6.47
CA GLU A 391 6.90 -2.61 5.28
C GLU A 391 7.01 -4.13 5.05
N MET A 392 7.03 -4.53 3.78
CA MET A 392 7.26 -5.92 3.40
C MET A 392 8.64 -6.37 3.88
N LEU A 393 8.71 -7.57 4.45
CA LEU A 393 9.96 -8.12 4.99
C LEU A 393 11.01 -8.27 3.90
N GLY A 394 12.28 -8.16 4.29
CA GLY A 394 13.40 -8.30 3.37
C GLY A 394 13.42 -9.66 2.65
N TRP A 395 13.03 -10.73 3.34
CA TRP A 395 12.86 -12.06 2.74
C TRP A 395 11.86 -12.05 1.59
N GLN A 396 10.69 -11.45 1.78
CA GLN A 396 9.64 -11.37 0.76
C GLN A 396 10.06 -10.48 -0.41
N LYS A 397 10.77 -9.37 -0.16
CA LYS A 397 11.33 -8.53 -1.23
C LYS A 397 12.36 -9.27 -2.08
N TRP A 398 13.21 -10.08 -1.45
CA TRP A 398 14.15 -10.95 -2.17
C TRP A 398 13.42 -12.05 -2.93
N LEU A 399 12.44 -12.69 -2.30
CA LEU A 399 11.59 -13.71 -2.92
C LEU A 399 10.87 -13.15 -4.14
N LEU A 400 10.33 -11.93 -4.09
CA LEU A 400 9.66 -11.23 -5.20
C LEU A 400 10.61 -10.58 -6.20
N GLY A 401 11.90 -10.51 -5.92
CA GLY A 401 12.90 -10.00 -6.87
C GLY A 401 12.98 -8.49 -6.91
N LEU A 402 12.33 -7.83 -5.95
CA LEU A 402 12.54 -6.42 -5.65
C LEU A 402 13.97 -6.19 -5.16
N TRP A 403 14.53 -7.17 -4.44
CA TRP A 403 15.95 -7.20 -4.09
C TRP A 403 16.69 -8.27 -4.88
N GLY A 404 17.87 -7.89 -5.39
CA GLY A 404 18.82 -8.84 -5.97
C GLY A 404 19.63 -9.58 -4.91
N ASP A 405 20.26 -10.68 -5.33
CA ASP A 405 21.15 -11.50 -4.49
C ASP A 405 22.30 -10.69 -3.86
N ASN A 406 22.69 -9.57 -4.47
CA ASN A 406 23.69 -8.65 -3.94
C ASN A 406 23.29 -7.99 -2.61
N ARG A 407 22.00 -7.97 -2.23
CA ARG A 407 21.51 -7.47 -0.94
C ARG A 407 21.67 -8.46 0.21
N ILE A 408 22.03 -9.70 -0.08
CA ILE A 408 21.93 -10.82 0.87
C ILE A 408 23.32 -11.31 1.30
N SER A 409 23.51 -11.48 2.60
CA SER A 409 24.67 -12.14 3.18
C SER A 409 24.29 -13.59 3.49
N CYS A 410 24.56 -14.50 2.55
CA CYS A 410 24.33 -15.93 2.73
C CYS A 410 25.49 -16.54 3.55
N VAL A 411 25.24 -16.78 4.83
CA VAL A 411 26.25 -17.17 5.82
C VAL A 411 26.70 -18.60 5.58
N ASP A 412 28.01 -18.83 5.56
CA ASP A 412 28.57 -20.17 5.66
C ASP A 412 28.37 -20.71 7.09
N ALA A 413 27.45 -21.67 7.21
CA ALA A 413 27.05 -22.25 8.49
C ALA A 413 28.17 -23.02 9.22
N THR A 414 29.25 -23.39 8.53
CA THR A 414 30.40 -24.05 9.17
C THR A 414 31.35 -23.08 9.85
N ARG A 415 31.34 -21.81 9.42
CA ARG A 415 32.28 -20.79 9.90
C ARG A 415 31.61 -19.70 10.73
N GLY A 416 30.33 -19.41 10.49
CA GLY A 416 29.67 -18.23 11.08
C GLY A 416 30.38 -16.94 10.66
N GLY A 417 30.20 -15.86 11.41
CA GLY A 417 30.86 -14.59 11.08
C GLY A 417 30.29 -13.39 11.81
N THR A 418 30.71 -12.19 11.38
CA THR A 418 30.22 -10.91 11.88
C THR A 418 29.92 -10.01 10.69
N TYR A 419 28.65 -9.64 10.53
CA TYR A 419 28.10 -9.06 9.32
C TYR A 419 27.40 -7.73 9.63
N TRP A 420 27.54 -6.75 8.75
CA TRP A 420 26.77 -5.51 8.82
C TRP A 420 25.52 -5.61 7.94
N ILE A 421 24.37 -5.26 8.51
CA ILE A 421 23.12 -5.09 7.79
C ILE A 421 22.65 -3.65 7.88
N ALA A 422 22.42 -3.04 6.71
CA ALA A 422 21.75 -1.76 6.60
C ALA A 422 20.24 -1.93 6.90
N PRO A 423 19.56 -0.86 7.37
CA PRO A 423 18.12 -0.90 7.61
C PRO A 423 17.32 -1.33 6.37
N SER A 424 16.36 -2.24 6.55
CA SER A 424 15.56 -2.80 5.45
C SER A 424 14.74 -1.74 4.71
N THR A 425 14.43 -0.64 5.37
CA THR A 425 13.62 0.48 4.89
C THR A 425 14.44 1.62 4.27
N TYR A 426 15.77 1.56 4.27
CA TYR A 426 16.61 2.65 3.75
C TYR A 426 17.04 2.31 2.32
N GLN A 427 16.90 3.23 1.37
CA GLN A 427 17.35 2.97 -0.01
C GLN A 427 18.88 2.98 -0.06
N THR A 428 19.48 1.84 -0.41
CA THR A 428 20.94 1.67 -0.38
C THR A 428 21.40 0.48 -1.23
N ASP A 429 22.67 0.50 -1.62
CA ASP A 429 23.32 -0.60 -2.32
C ASP A 429 23.97 -1.66 -1.39
N LYS A 430 23.88 -1.46 -0.08
CA LYS A 430 24.49 -2.33 0.94
C LYS A 430 23.71 -3.64 1.16
N LYS A 431 24.33 -4.55 1.91
CA LYS A 431 23.67 -5.76 2.44
C LYS A 431 22.56 -5.36 3.41
N LYS A 432 21.42 -6.04 3.34
CA LYS A 432 20.21 -5.76 4.13
C LYS A 432 19.65 -6.98 4.87
N LEU A 433 20.07 -8.16 4.47
CA LEU A 433 19.55 -9.42 4.99
C LEU A 433 20.71 -10.38 5.25
N ILE A 434 20.78 -10.94 6.45
CA ILE A 434 21.62 -12.10 6.74
C ILE A 434 20.73 -13.32 6.67
N VAL A 435 21.19 -14.36 5.98
CA VAL A 435 20.47 -15.61 5.86
C VAL A 435 21.42 -16.74 6.20
N LEU A 436 21.04 -17.56 7.19
CA LEU A 436 21.78 -18.74 7.62
C LEU A 436 20.87 -19.95 7.45
N ARG A 437 21.25 -20.86 6.55
CA ARG A 437 20.62 -22.17 6.44
C ARG A 437 21.26 -23.14 7.43
N SER A 438 20.51 -23.57 8.44
CA SER A 438 21.01 -24.48 9.47
C SER A 438 20.89 -25.95 9.05
N SER A 439 19.92 -26.28 8.20
CA SER A 439 19.72 -27.62 7.62
C SER A 439 19.05 -27.54 6.25
N THR A 440 18.78 -28.68 5.61
CA THR A 440 18.12 -28.70 4.30
C THR A 440 16.77 -27.98 4.27
N ASN A 441 16.05 -27.96 5.40
CA ASN A 441 14.68 -27.46 5.49
C ASN A 441 14.54 -26.18 6.34
N LYS A 442 15.61 -25.78 7.04
CA LYS A 442 15.54 -24.69 8.03
C LYS A 442 16.48 -23.55 7.69
N VAL A 443 15.96 -22.35 7.79
CA VAL A 443 16.72 -21.11 7.62
C VAL A 443 16.31 -20.11 8.69
N VAL A 444 17.28 -19.31 9.15
CA VAL A 444 17.04 -18.11 9.95
C VAL A 444 17.48 -16.89 9.16
N VAL A 445 16.67 -15.84 9.29
CA VAL A 445 16.78 -14.58 8.58
C VAL A 445 16.88 -13.46 9.59
N ILE A 446 17.79 -12.52 9.35
CA ILE A 446 18.00 -11.35 10.19
C ILE A 446 17.96 -10.09 9.32
N GLU A 447 17.12 -9.13 9.69
CA GLU A 447 17.07 -7.80 9.08
C GLU A 447 17.01 -6.68 10.13
N SER A 448 17.57 -5.53 9.77
CA SER A 448 17.60 -4.36 10.64
C SER A 448 16.32 -3.54 10.43
N MET A 449 15.47 -3.51 11.47
CA MET A 449 14.20 -2.79 11.47
C MET A 449 14.40 -1.38 12.03
N ARG A 450 14.08 -0.38 11.22
CA ARG A 450 14.10 1.05 11.56
C ARG A 450 12.89 1.77 10.97
N ALA A 451 12.53 2.90 11.56
CA ALA A 451 11.50 3.78 11.03
C ALA A 451 11.91 4.33 9.64
N GLY A 452 11.06 4.07 8.65
CA GLY A 452 11.26 4.43 7.24
C GLY A 452 10.37 3.56 6.35
N GLY A 453 10.26 3.87 5.06
CA GLY A 453 9.32 3.18 4.17
C GLY A 453 7.90 3.21 4.72
N LEU A 454 7.24 2.06 4.77
CA LEU A 454 5.95 1.88 5.45
C LEU A 454 6.08 1.67 6.98
N ASN A 455 7.28 1.43 7.51
CA ASN A 455 7.54 1.34 8.95
C ASN A 455 7.69 2.72 9.63
N TYR A 456 7.37 3.83 8.96
CA TYR A 456 7.68 5.17 9.48
C TYR A 456 7.00 5.53 10.81
N LYS A 457 5.94 4.80 11.16
CA LYS A 457 5.22 4.94 12.43
C LYS A 457 5.82 4.09 13.55
N MET A 458 6.88 3.33 13.29
CA MET A 458 7.56 2.48 14.26
C MET A 458 8.22 3.33 15.34
N PRO A 459 7.86 3.14 16.62
CA PRO A 459 8.54 3.78 17.73
C PRO A 459 9.99 3.29 17.85
N THR A 460 10.87 4.15 18.35
CA THR A 460 12.31 3.87 18.49
C THR A 460 12.60 2.65 19.37
N TRP A 461 11.76 2.38 20.38
CA TRP A 461 11.94 1.22 21.25
C TRP A 461 11.66 -0.11 20.54
N MET A 462 10.93 -0.12 19.42
CA MET A 462 10.72 -1.32 18.59
C MET A 462 11.88 -1.61 17.64
N GLU A 463 12.75 -0.62 17.38
CA GLU A 463 13.85 -0.75 16.42
C GLU A 463 14.93 -1.74 16.89
N GLY A 464 15.51 -2.50 15.96
CA GLY A 464 16.57 -3.46 16.26
C GLY A 464 16.74 -4.49 15.14
N ALA A 465 17.48 -5.56 15.40
CA ALA A 465 17.60 -6.68 14.47
C ALA A 465 16.45 -7.67 14.69
N LEU A 466 15.49 -7.73 13.77
CA LEU A 466 14.42 -8.72 13.81
C LEU A 466 14.96 -10.05 13.29
N VAL A 467 14.79 -11.11 14.08
CA VAL A 467 15.22 -12.47 13.74
C VAL A 467 13.99 -13.35 13.58
N TYR A 468 13.87 -14.03 12.44
CA TYR A 468 12.78 -14.96 12.16
C TYR A 468 13.27 -16.15 11.36
N SER A 469 12.56 -17.27 11.46
CA SER A 469 12.94 -18.53 10.84
C SER A 469 11.85 -19.11 9.98
N PHE A 470 12.26 -19.93 9.03
CA PHE A 470 11.38 -20.80 8.30
C PHE A 470 11.81 -22.26 8.45
N ASP A 471 10.82 -23.13 8.51
CA ASP A 471 10.99 -24.57 8.47
C ASP A 471 10.04 -25.13 7.40
N SER A 472 10.61 -25.57 6.27
CA SER A 472 9.82 -26.09 5.15
C SER A 472 9.10 -27.42 5.47
N THR A 473 9.33 -28.02 6.63
CA THR A 473 8.55 -29.18 7.09
C THR A 473 7.18 -28.79 7.66
N ILE A 474 6.97 -27.53 8.03
CA ILE A 474 5.67 -27.03 8.47
C ILE A 474 4.74 -26.93 7.25
N THR A 475 3.59 -27.60 7.32
CA THR A 475 2.64 -27.69 6.19
C THR A 475 1.65 -26.53 6.13
N THR A 476 1.43 -25.86 7.26
CA THR A 476 0.56 -24.68 7.34
C THR A 476 1.42 -23.44 7.08
N SER A 477 1.43 -22.96 5.83
CA SER A 477 2.23 -21.80 5.43
C SER A 477 1.86 -20.53 6.21
N HIS A 478 0.61 -20.40 6.65
CA HIS A 478 0.16 -19.34 7.56
C HIS A 478 0.88 -19.33 8.92
N SER A 479 1.54 -20.43 9.32
CA SER A 479 2.31 -20.50 10.57
C SER A 479 3.78 -20.04 10.40
N LEU A 480 4.14 -19.55 9.21
CA LEU A 480 5.49 -19.12 8.85
C LEU A 480 5.52 -17.64 8.41
N PRO A 481 6.67 -16.96 8.61
CA PRO A 481 7.80 -17.37 9.42
C PRO A 481 7.51 -17.29 10.93
N GLN A 482 8.41 -17.85 11.73
CA GLN A 482 8.36 -17.79 13.19
C GLN A 482 9.40 -16.80 13.73
N VAL A 483 8.97 -15.84 14.53
CA VAL A 483 9.82 -14.86 15.22
C VAL A 483 10.65 -15.54 16.31
N LEU A 484 11.93 -15.20 16.38
CA LEU A 484 12.82 -15.57 17.47
C LEU A 484 12.94 -14.41 18.45
N LYS A 485 12.66 -14.69 19.72
CA LYS A 485 12.71 -13.71 20.81
C LYS A 485 14.14 -13.58 21.37
N PRO A 486 14.50 -12.43 21.97
CA PRO A 486 15.73 -12.32 22.75
C PRO A 486 15.76 -13.40 23.85
N SER A 487 16.93 -13.99 24.10
CA SER A 487 17.07 -15.08 25.07
C SER A 487 16.88 -14.64 26.52
N GLU A 488 17.21 -13.38 26.84
CA GLU A 488 17.25 -12.89 28.23
C GLU A 488 16.20 -11.82 28.54
N ARG A 489 15.81 -11.01 27.54
CA ARG A 489 14.84 -9.91 27.74
C ARG A 489 13.40 -10.42 27.65
N ALA A 490 12.62 -10.15 28.69
CA ALA A 490 11.17 -10.25 28.63
C ALA A 490 10.61 -9.18 27.69
N LEU A 491 9.75 -9.57 26.75
CA LEU A 491 9.18 -8.65 25.78
C LEU A 491 8.15 -7.73 26.43
N ILE A 492 8.20 -6.46 26.07
CA ILE A 492 7.12 -5.51 26.35
C ILE A 492 6.12 -5.57 25.19
N SER A 493 4.83 -5.70 25.50
CA SER A 493 3.75 -5.71 24.50
C SER A 493 2.67 -4.75 24.94
N PRO A 494 2.84 -3.44 24.72
CA PRO A 494 1.89 -2.46 25.20
C PRO A 494 0.54 -2.66 24.52
N THR A 495 -0.54 -2.39 25.27
CA THR A 495 -1.87 -2.30 24.69
C THR A 495 -1.98 -0.98 23.94
N TRP A 496 -2.21 -1.06 22.64
CA TRP A 496 -2.29 0.12 21.78
C TRP A 496 -3.73 0.61 21.68
N LYS A 497 -3.94 1.92 21.76
CA LYS A 497 -5.29 2.49 21.75
C LYS A 497 -5.88 2.36 20.34
N GLY A 498 -6.97 1.60 20.22
CA GLY A 498 -7.65 1.36 18.94
C GLY A 498 -7.13 0.14 18.16
N LEU A 499 -6.20 -0.63 18.74
CA LEU A 499 -5.76 -1.90 18.17
C LEU A 499 -6.59 -3.04 18.77
N ASN A 500 -7.54 -3.58 17.99
CA ASN A 500 -8.31 -4.75 18.41
C ASN A 500 -7.49 -6.06 18.36
N ARG A 501 -6.32 -6.05 17.72
CA ARG A 501 -5.45 -7.22 17.51
C ARG A 501 -4.22 -7.15 18.43
N LYS A 502 -3.72 -8.28 18.93
CA LYS A 502 -2.52 -8.28 19.78
C LYS A 502 -1.26 -8.11 18.94
N PHE A 503 -0.25 -7.43 19.49
CA PHE A 503 1.11 -7.39 18.93
C PHE A 503 2.13 -7.90 19.96
N ILE A 504 2.06 -9.20 20.26
CA ILE A 504 2.85 -9.85 21.32
C ILE A 504 4.36 -9.76 21.04
N ASN A 505 4.74 -9.74 19.76
CA ASN A 505 6.15 -9.68 19.36
C ASN A 505 6.63 -8.27 19.00
N SER A 506 5.93 -7.21 19.44
CA SER A 506 6.28 -5.80 19.12
C SER A 506 7.69 -5.40 19.57
N ASP A 507 8.18 -5.95 20.68
CA ASP A 507 9.54 -5.69 21.21
C ASP A 507 10.56 -6.80 20.83
N ALA A 508 10.23 -7.68 19.88
CA ALA A 508 11.05 -8.88 19.62
C ALA A 508 12.40 -8.60 18.92
N ALA A 509 12.57 -7.43 18.28
CA ALA A 509 13.82 -7.08 17.62
C ALA A 509 14.97 -6.96 18.65
N LEU A 510 16.07 -7.66 18.38
CA LEU A 510 17.25 -7.70 19.25
C LEU A 510 17.92 -6.32 19.30
N LYS A 511 18.29 -5.88 20.51
CA LYS A 511 19.08 -4.67 20.76
C LYS A 511 20.56 -5.02 20.85
N GLN A 512 21.43 -4.01 20.80
CA GLN A 512 22.86 -4.20 21.02
C GLN A 512 23.13 -4.90 22.36
N GLY A 513 23.99 -5.92 22.32
CA GLY A 513 24.31 -6.79 23.46
C GLY A 513 23.39 -7.99 23.61
N GLU A 514 22.24 -8.00 22.93
CA GLU A 514 21.28 -9.11 23.02
C GLU A 514 21.58 -10.22 22.02
N SER A 515 21.03 -11.39 22.30
CA SER A 515 21.14 -12.55 21.42
C SER A 515 19.90 -13.42 21.43
N THR A 516 19.80 -14.30 20.44
CA THR A 516 18.87 -15.42 20.40
C THR A 516 19.60 -16.68 19.91
N THR A 517 18.95 -17.83 19.99
CA THR A 517 19.49 -19.11 19.53
C THR A 517 18.59 -19.77 18.50
N PHE A 518 19.19 -20.39 17.50
CA PHE A 518 18.50 -21.15 16.46
C PHE A 518 19.33 -22.34 16.05
N ASP A 519 18.81 -23.55 16.25
CA ASP A 519 19.37 -24.79 15.68
C ASP A 519 20.90 -24.96 15.88
N GLY A 520 21.37 -24.71 17.11
CA GLY A 520 22.80 -24.79 17.47
C GLY A 520 23.63 -23.55 17.14
N TYR A 521 23.00 -22.45 16.71
CA TYR A 521 23.66 -21.17 16.47
C TYR A 521 23.22 -20.12 17.48
N LYS A 522 24.16 -19.29 17.91
CA LYS A 522 23.91 -18.05 18.64
C LYS A 522 24.00 -16.87 17.66
N ILE A 523 22.99 -16.02 17.70
CA ILE A 523 22.86 -14.82 16.87
C ILE A 523 22.85 -13.63 17.81
N SER A 524 23.88 -12.78 17.75
CA SER A 524 24.07 -11.66 18.69
C SER A 524 24.20 -10.34 17.95
N VAL A 525 23.56 -9.27 18.45
CA VAL A 525 23.80 -7.91 17.94
C VAL A 525 24.97 -7.31 18.70
N VAL A 526 26.11 -7.15 18.04
CA VAL A 526 27.36 -6.69 18.68
C VAL A 526 27.55 -5.18 18.59
N GLU A 527 26.90 -4.53 17.64
CA GLU A 527 26.88 -3.08 17.49
C GLU A 527 25.57 -2.66 16.83
N SER A 528 24.99 -1.54 17.26
CA SER A 528 23.78 -0.97 16.66
C SER A 528 23.90 0.54 16.55
N GLY A 529 23.31 1.10 15.49
CA GLY A 529 23.23 2.54 15.31
C GLY A 529 22.25 2.93 14.21
N VAL A 530 22.30 4.21 13.84
CA VAL A 530 21.53 4.74 12.69
C VAL A 530 21.90 4.08 11.36
N PHE A 531 23.08 3.47 11.28
CA PHE A 531 23.57 2.74 10.11
C PHE A 531 23.02 1.30 10.01
N GLY A 532 22.17 0.89 10.95
CA GLY A 532 21.66 -0.48 11.08
C GLY A 532 22.36 -1.25 12.19
N ASP A 533 22.55 -2.55 11.99
CA ASP A 533 23.03 -3.47 13.02
C ASP A 533 24.23 -4.28 12.52
N VAL A 534 25.15 -4.59 13.44
CA VAL A 534 26.21 -5.59 13.23
C VAL A 534 25.84 -6.85 14.01
N VAL A 535 25.75 -7.96 13.30
CA VAL A 535 25.28 -9.23 13.83
C VAL A 535 26.39 -10.27 13.75
N LYS A 536 26.69 -10.88 14.89
CA LYS A 536 27.59 -12.03 15.00
C LYS A 536 26.76 -13.32 15.00
N VAL A 537 27.17 -14.27 14.16
CA VAL A 537 26.61 -15.61 14.07
C VAL A 537 27.69 -16.61 14.40
N GLU A 538 27.48 -17.45 15.41
CA GLU A 538 28.45 -18.43 15.87
C GLU A 538 27.79 -19.75 16.27
N ARG A 539 28.47 -20.88 16.09
CA ARG A 539 27.98 -22.16 16.62
C ARG A 539 28.09 -22.18 18.14
N ILE A 540 27.08 -22.76 18.76
CA ILE A 540 27.07 -23.11 20.18
C ILE A 540 27.71 -24.50 20.26
N ASN A 541 28.86 -24.57 20.93
CA ASN A 541 29.56 -25.84 21.17
C ASN A 541 28.89 -26.67 22.24
#